data_AF-A0A962RC90-F1
#
_entry.id   AF-A0A962RC90-F1
#
_cell.length_a   1.000
_cell.length_b   1.000
_cell.length_c   1.000
_cell.angle_alpha   90.00
_cell.angle_beta   90.00
_cell.angle_gamma   90.00
#
_symmetry.space_group_name_H-M   'P 1'
#
loop_
_entity.id
_entity.type
_entity.pdbx_description
1 polymer ?
#
loop_
_entity_poly.entity_id
_entity_poly.type
_entity_poly.pdbx_seq_one_letter_code
_entity_poly.pdbx_strand_id
1 'polypeptide(L)'
;GVRAKLDEELAEFDAERAPHDGAAVDTQGLHEELGDVLFSTVNLARHLGLDPEAALRDANRRFEARFRHMEAQAAGQGVDVHNADLDTLNALWEQAKRDLAR
;
A
#
# COMPACT_ATOMS: atom_id res chain seq x y z
N GLY A 1 -18.69 -14.64 -1.22
CA GLY A 1 -18.97 -13.40 -1.99
C GLY A 1 -17.65 -12.74 -2.38
N VAL A 2 -17.63 -11.74 -3.25
CA VAL A 2 -16.37 -11.18 -3.80
C VAL A 2 -15.39 -10.72 -2.73
N ARG A 3 -15.88 -10.14 -1.62
CA ARG A 3 -15.04 -9.79 -0.47
C ARG A 3 -14.38 -11.01 0.18
N ALA A 4 -15.14 -12.08 0.40
CA ALA A 4 -14.60 -13.30 1.00
C ALA A 4 -13.52 -13.95 0.12
N LYS A 5 -13.62 -13.82 -1.21
CA LYS A 5 -12.56 -14.30 -2.12
C LYS A 5 -11.28 -13.48 -1.99
N LEU A 6 -11.39 -12.15 -1.83
CA LEU A 6 -10.19 -11.34 -1.52
C LEU A 6 -9.57 -11.73 -0.16
N ASP A 7 -10.38 -12.02 0.86
CA ASP A 7 -9.86 -12.48 2.15
C ASP A 7 -9.16 -13.85 2.03
N GLU A 8 -9.61 -14.72 1.11
CA GLU A 8 -8.99 -16.01 0.77
C GLU A 8 -7.61 -15.82 0.11
N GLU A 9 -7.50 -15.01 -0.97
CA GLU A 9 -6.20 -14.82 -1.65
C GLU A 9 -5.16 -14.15 -0.73
N LEU A 10 -5.61 -13.28 0.18
CA LEU A 10 -4.72 -12.68 1.18
C LEU A 10 -4.14 -13.72 2.15
N ALA A 11 -4.95 -14.72 2.51
CA ALA A 11 -4.50 -15.81 3.37
C ALA A 11 -3.53 -16.75 2.64
N GLU A 12 -3.76 -17.02 1.35
CA GLU A 12 -2.85 -17.81 0.51
C GLU A 12 -1.51 -17.07 0.30
N PHE A 13 -1.54 -15.78 -0.02
CA PHE A 13 -0.34 -14.94 -0.09
C PHE A 13 0.45 -14.91 1.22
N ASP A 14 -0.22 -14.79 2.36
CA ASP A 14 0.44 -14.79 3.68
C ASP A 14 1.05 -16.15 4.03
N ALA A 15 0.41 -17.24 3.62
CA ALA A 15 0.93 -18.60 3.78
C ALA A 15 2.21 -18.80 2.95
N GLU A 16 2.20 -18.36 1.69
CA GLU A 16 3.33 -18.49 0.77
C GLU A 16 4.52 -17.62 1.18
N ARG A 17 4.24 -16.48 1.84
CA ARG A 17 5.28 -15.60 2.42
C ARG A 17 5.91 -16.18 3.68
N ALA A 18 5.23 -17.08 4.38
CA ALA A 18 5.67 -17.56 5.66
C ALA A 18 6.99 -18.35 5.51
N PRO A 19 7.98 -18.15 6.40
CA PRO A 19 9.17 -18.98 6.39
C PRO A 19 8.77 -20.44 6.68
N HIS A 20 9.03 -21.34 5.75
CA HIS A 20 8.94 -22.78 6.00
C HIS A 20 10.30 -23.27 6.52
N ASP A 21 10.31 -24.08 7.60
CA ASP A 21 11.47 -24.70 8.27
C ASP A 21 12.83 -24.66 7.51
N GLY A 22 13.49 -23.49 7.52
CA GLY A 22 14.80 -23.27 6.89
C GLY A 22 14.84 -23.25 5.36
N ALA A 23 13.69 -23.34 4.68
CA ALA A 23 13.56 -23.19 3.24
C ALA A 23 13.53 -21.70 2.84
N ALA A 24 14.06 -21.42 1.65
CA ALA A 24 13.88 -20.12 1.02
C ALA A 24 12.40 -19.93 0.66
N VAL A 25 11.94 -18.69 0.74
CA VAL A 25 10.61 -18.29 0.26
C VAL A 25 10.50 -18.59 -1.23
N ASP A 26 9.41 -19.25 -1.65
CA ASP A 26 9.14 -19.48 -3.06
C ASP A 26 8.62 -18.18 -3.69
N THR A 27 9.52 -17.54 -4.43
CA THR A 27 9.24 -16.28 -5.10
C THR A 27 8.24 -16.44 -6.26
N GLN A 28 8.15 -17.63 -6.86
CA GLN A 28 7.22 -17.89 -7.95
C GLN A 28 5.80 -18.05 -7.39
N GLY A 29 5.63 -18.86 -6.34
CA GLY A 29 4.36 -18.97 -5.61
C GLY A 29 3.88 -17.59 -5.14
N LEU A 30 4.76 -16.82 -4.50
CA LEU A 30 4.42 -15.45 -4.07
C LEU A 30 3.95 -14.53 -5.21
N HIS A 31 4.54 -14.67 -6.40
CA HIS A 31 4.16 -13.87 -7.56
C HIS A 31 2.76 -14.26 -8.08
N GLU A 32 2.44 -15.55 -8.07
CA GLU A 32 1.11 -16.06 -8.44
C GLU A 32 0.04 -15.55 -7.46
N GLU A 33 0.27 -15.72 -6.15
CA GLU A 33 -0.65 -15.25 -5.11
C GLU A 33 -0.84 -13.74 -5.10
N LEU A 34 0.22 -12.97 -5.35
CA LEU A 34 0.11 -11.51 -5.53
C LEU A 34 -0.80 -11.16 -6.71
N GLY A 35 -0.72 -11.91 -7.79
CA GLY A 35 -1.59 -11.77 -8.96
C GLY A 35 -3.06 -11.97 -8.60
N ASP A 36 -3.37 -13.00 -7.81
CA ASP A 36 -4.73 -13.30 -7.38
C ASP A 36 -5.29 -12.26 -6.40
N VAL A 37 -4.49 -11.77 -5.46
CA VAL A 37 -4.85 -10.63 -4.59
C VAL A 37 -5.21 -9.40 -5.43
N LEU A 38 -4.41 -9.06 -6.43
CA LEU A 38 -4.66 -7.93 -7.32
C LEU A 38 -5.94 -8.15 -8.14
N PHE A 39 -6.13 -9.32 -8.72
CA PHE A 39 -7.32 -9.67 -9.50
C PHE A 39 -8.60 -9.63 -8.68
N SER A 40 -8.57 -10.22 -7.48
CA SER A 40 -9.70 -10.22 -6.53
C SER A 40 -10.03 -8.80 -6.04
N THR A 41 -9.02 -7.95 -5.83
CA THR A 41 -9.22 -6.52 -5.51
C THR A 41 -9.93 -5.77 -6.65
N VAL A 42 -9.50 -6.00 -7.90
CA VAL A 42 -10.13 -5.41 -9.09
C VAL A 42 -11.57 -5.89 -9.24
N ASN A 43 -11.85 -7.17 -8.99
CA ASN A 43 -13.21 -7.71 -9.05
C ASN A 43 -14.10 -7.15 -7.93
N LEU A 44 -13.57 -6.92 -6.74
CA LEU A 44 -14.30 -6.25 -5.66
C LEU A 44 -14.74 -4.85 -6.09
N ALA A 45 -13.83 -4.06 -6.69
CA ALA A 45 -14.17 -2.74 -7.21
C ALA A 45 -15.29 -2.80 -8.26
N ARG A 46 -15.18 -3.72 -9.24
CA ARG A 46 -16.21 -3.92 -10.28
C ARG A 46 -17.57 -4.32 -9.69
N HIS A 47 -17.59 -5.21 -8.69
CA HIS A 47 -18.82 -5.63 -8.03
C HIS A 47 -19.52 -4.48 -7.30
N LEU A 48 -18.76 -3.49 -6.82
CA LEU A 48 -19.27 -2.27 -6.19
C LEU A 48 -19.61 -1.16 -7.19
N GLY A 49 -19.47 -1.39 -8.50
CA GLY A 49 -19.71 -0.39 -9.53
C GLY A 49 -18.63 0.70 -9.60
N LEU A 50 -17.43 0.43 -9.07
CA LEU A 50 -16.30 1.34 -9.08
C LEU A 50 -15.35 1.02 -10.23
N ASP A 51 -14.69 2.06 -10.78
CA ASP A 51 -13.57 1.90 -11.71
C ASP A 51 -12.27 1.70 -10.91
N PRO A 52 -11.67 0.49 -10.94
CA PRO A 52 -10.46 0.19 -10.18
C PRO A 52 -9.24 1.00 -10.64
N GLU A 53 -9.12 1.29 -11.94
CA GLU A 53 -8.01 2.06 -12.48
C GLU A 53 -8.12 3.53 -12.03
N ALA A 54 -9.32 4.11 -12.14
CA ALA A 54 -9.56 5.46 -11.66
C ALA A 54 -9.33 5.57 -10.14
N ALA A 55 -9.81 4.59 -9.36
CA ALA A 55 -9.61 4.56 -7.92
C ALA A 55 -8.13 4.48 -7.52
N LEU A 56 -7.34 3.64 -8.20
CA LEU A 56 -5.90 3.54 -7.99
C LEU A 56 -5.18 4.83 -8.38
N ARG A 57 -5.54 5.42 -9.52
CA ARG A 57 -4.99 6.71 -9.98
C ARG A 57 -5.24 7.82 -8.96
N ASP A 58 -6.43 7.86 -8.37
CA ASP A 58 -6.77 8.79 -7.29
C ASP A 58 -5.98 8.53 -6.01
N ALA A 59 -5.76 7.26 -5.65
CA ALA A 59 -4.90 6.90 -4.52
C ALA A 59 -3.47 7.38 -4.71
N ASN A 60 -2.90 7.15 -5.90
CA ASN A 60 -1.55 7.59 -6.25
C ASN A 60 -1.42 9.12 -6.18
N ARG A 61 -2.39 9.87 -6.71
CA ARG A 61 -2.41 11.34 -6.59
C ARG A 61 -2.44 11.81 -5.14
N ARG A 62 -3.24 11.17 -4.28
CA ARG A 62 -3.27 11.49 -2.84
C ARG A 62 -1.94 11.19 -2.15
N PHE A 63 -1.30 10.07 -2.49
CA PHE A 63 0.01 9.73 -1.97
C PHE A 63 1.07 10.76 -2.39
N GLU A 64 1.14 11.09 -3.68
CA GLU A 64 2.08 12.08 -4.23
C GLU A 64 1.90 13.46 -3.57
N ALA A 65 0.65 13.92 -3.42
CA ALA A 65 0.37 15.20 -2.77
C ALA A 65 0.84 15.22 -1.30
N ARG A 66 0.57 14.13 -0.55
CA ARG A 66 1.02 14.00 0.85
C ARG A 66 2.53 13.91 0.96
N PHE A 67 3.17 13.18 0.06
CA PHE A 67 4.62 13.04 0.06
C PHE A 67 5.31 14.38 -0.20
N ARG A 68 4.87 15.14 -1.22
CA ARG A 68 5.38 16.49 -1.48
C ARG A 68 5.17 17.46 -0.32
N HIS A 69 4.02 17.38 0.34
CA HIS A 69 3.75 18.20 1.52
C HIS A 69 4.66 17.83 2.69
N MET A 70 4.86 16.54 2.93
CA MET A 70 5.81 16.02 3.92
C MET A 70 7.24 16.51 3.63
N GLU A 71 7.71 16.45 2.38
CA GLU A 71 9.02 16.98 1.98
C GLU A 71 9.15 18.48 2.22
N ALA A 72 8.12 19.26 1.89
CA ALA A 72 8.12 20.70 2.13
C ALA A 72 8.17 21.04 3.64
N GLN A 73 7.45 20.27 4.46
CA GLN A 73 7.48 20.41 5.92
C GLN A 73 8.85 20.05 6.50
N ALA A 74 9.45 18.96 6.02
CA ALA A 74 10.79 18.53 6.43
C ALA A 74 11.83 19.61 6.09
N ALA A 75 11.80 20.12 4.86
CA ALA A 75 12.69 21.19 4.41
C ALA A 75 12.55 22.45 5.27
N GLY A 76 11.32 22.84 5.63
CA GLY A 76 11.05 23.97 6.52
C GLY A 76 11.59 23.78 7.95
N GLN A 77 11.83 22.54 8.36
CA GLN A 77 12.40 22.18 9.67
C GLN A 77 13.90 21.86 9.59
N GLY A 78 14.53 21.99 8.41
CA GLY A 78 15.92 21.60 8.20
C GLY A 78 16.17 20.08 8.28
N VAL A 79 15.13 19.28 8.10
CA VAL A 79 15.20 17.81 8.14
C VAL A 79 15.40 17.28 6.72
N ASP A 80 16.44 16.47 6.52
CA ASP A 80 16.65 15.70 5.30
C ASP A 80 15.86 14.38 5.37
N VAL A 81 14.82 14.26 4.55
CA VAL A 81 13.95 13.08 4.50
C VAL A 81 14.66 11.78 4.13
N HIS A 82 15.81 11.85 3.46
CA HIS A 82 16.58 10.65 3.10
C HIS A 82 17.44 10.13 4.24
N ASN A 83 17.71 10.97 5.24
CA ASN A 83 18.58 10.65 6.38
C ASN A 83 17.82 10.67 7.73
N ALA A 84 16.55 11.08 7.74
CA ALA A 84 15.70 11.08 8.92
C ALA A 84 15.35 9.66 9.37
N ASP A 85 15.17 9.48 10.68
CA ASP A 85 14.65 8.24 11.23
C ASP A 85 13.17 8.02 10.89
N LEU A 86 12.72 6.77 11.03
CA LEU A 86 11.35 6.37 10.69
C LEU A 86 10.30 7.09 11.55
N ASP A 87 10.61 7.40 12.80
CA ASP A 87 9.66 8.07 13.71
C ASP A 87 9.40 9.50 13.25
N THR A 88 10.45 10.21 12.85
CA THR A 88 10.39 11.55 12.27
C THR A 88 9.61 11.55 10.96
N LEU A 89 9.93 10.63 10.06
CA LEU A 89 9.22 10.48 8.79
C LEU A 89 7.74 10.16 9.00
N ASN A 90 7.42 9.27 9.93
CA ASN A 90 6.04 8.91 10.26
C ASN A 90 5.27 10.10 10.87
N ALA A 91 5.91 10.89 11.74
CA ALA A 91 5.30 12.09 12.31
C ALA A 91 4.98 13.14 11.24
N LEU A 92 5.91 13.40 10.31
CA LEU A 92 5.72 14.30 9.17
C LEU A 92 4.63 13.77 8.23
N TRP A 93 4.62 12.47 7.95
CA TRP A 93 3.62 11.83 7.11
C TRP A 93 2.20 11.94 7.68
N GLU A 94 2.04 11.67 8.98
CA GLU A 94 0.75 11.81 9.65
C GLU A 94 0.30 13.28 9.71
N GLN A 95 1.23 14.23 9.84
CA GLN A 95 0.90 15.64 9.70
C GLN A 95 0.42 15.98 8.28
N ALA A 96 1.13 15.52 7.23
CA ALA A 96 0.72 15.73 5.85
C ALA A 96 -0.66 15.12 5.53
N LYS A 97 -0.97 13.95 6.12
CA LYS A 97 -2.32 13.35 6.04
C LYS A 97 -3.39 14.21 6.69
N ARG A 98 -3.11 14.84 7.83
CA ARG A 98 -4.04 15.75 8.53
C ARG A 98 -4.26 17.04 7.75
N ASP A 99 -3.19 17.66 7.26
CA ASP A 99 -3.26 18.95 6.55
C ASP A 99 -3.97 18.84 5.20
N LEU A 100 -3.86 17.67 4.54
CA LEU A 100 -4.50 17.37 3.25
C LEU A 100 -5.73 16.46 3.39
N ALA A 101 -6.26 16.30 4.60
CA ALA A 101 -7.52 15.60 4.79
C ALA A 101 -8.63 16.36 4.05
N ARG A 102 -9.39 15.64 3.22
CA ARG A 102 -10.65 16.15 2.66
C ARG A 102 -11.75 16.03 3.69
#